data_AF-A0A7C7T3M1-F1
#
_entry.id   AF-A0A7C7T3M1-F1
#
_cell.length_a   1.000
_cell.length_b   1.000
_cell.length_c   1.000
_cell.angle_alpha   90.00
_cell.angle_beta   90.00
_cell.angle_gamma   90.00
#
_symmetry.space_group_name_H-M   'P 1'
#
loop_
_entity.id
_entity.type
_entity.pdbx_description
1 polymer ?
#
loop_
_entity_poly.entity_id
_entity_poly.type
_entity_poly.pdbx_seq_one_letter_code
_entity_poly.pdbx_strand_id
1 'polypeptide(L)'
;MIHDITSQLAYGELVNSQRNSTYGWLRMSGGHTSVVIQLTGNCASSLYGHHIEFESQLEQRYRTSCRQHVRNYQVGPIGHSSLQVSNRNEDGSVQGELCLEWFGQDGHIRVDHLPVKVQFVRDRPLLAAPLDDDLALIENSPWHTLSGLPALKPVEMGSPKFTALLDEMCGGHNDMRIADVVQPVMQLWKPEELNDQRISYELKAVLANLARHGITLDMCEHFSDRDAYALLVEHVLQSELTYPDLPSVGYVQHLLTHEYCEQCARDLDDMLDEL
;
A
#
# COMPACT_ATOMS: atom_id res chain seq x y z
N MET A 1 12.11 0.71 10.17
CA MET A 1 13.10 -0.06 9.41
C MET A 1 12.94 0.25 7.93
N ILE A 2 14.02 0.30 7.16
CA ILE A 2 13.99 0.45 5.69
C ILE A 2 14.43 -0.88 5.07
N HIS A 3 13.64 -1.38 4.13
CA HIS A 3 13.86 -2.63 3.41
C HIS A 3 14.13 -2.33 1.93
N ASP A 4 15.40 -2.37 1.56
CA ASP A 4 15.81 -2.29 0.16
C ASP A 4 15.77 -3.67 -0.49
N ILE A 5 14.77 -3.91 -1.32
CA ILE A 5 14.54 -5.20 -1.98
C ILE A 5 14.99 -5.23 -3.44
N THR A 6 15.66 -4.17 -3.92
CA THR A 6 16.05 -3.98 -5.34
C THR A 6 16.81 -5.17 -5.90
N SER A 7 17.89 -5.58 -5.22
CA SER A 7 18.75 -6.70 -5.66
C SER A 7 18.09 -8.07 -5.52
N GLN A 8 16.96 -8.16 -4.83
CA GLN A 8 16.24 -9.40 -4.64
C GLN A 8 15.14 -9.57 -5.68
N LEU A 9 14.67 -8.52 -6.35
CA LEU A 9 13.51 -8.58 -7.22
C LEU A 9 13.84 -9.18 -8.60
N ALA A 10 13.08 -10.18 -9.03
CA ALA A 10 13.27 -10.84 -10.33
C ALA A 10 12.18 -10.48 -11.34
N TYR A 11 10.92 -10.52 -10.91
CA TYR A 11 9.75 -10.26 -11.75
C TYR A 11 8.66 -9.57 -10.94
N GLY A 12 7.73 -8.92 -11.60
CA GLY A 12 6.50 -8.47 -10.94
C GLY A 12 5.42 -8.03 -11.92
N GLU A 13 4.25 -7.81 -11.35
CA GLU A 13 3.07 -7.25 -12.02
C GLU A 13 2.57 -6.10 -11.15
N LEU A 14 2.24 -4.97 -11.77
CA LEU A 14 1.59 -3.84 -11.12
C LEU A 14 0.37 -3.44 -11.93
N VAL A 15 -0.75 -3.24 -11.24
CA VAL A 15 -2.00 -2.78 -11.81
C VAL A 15 -2.38 -1.46 -11.17
N ASN A 16 -2.24 -0.38 -11.94
CA ASN A 16 -2.51 1.00 -11.54
C ASN A 16 -3.73 1.57 -12.27
N SER A 17 -4.69 0.70 -12.62
CA SER A 17 -5.79 1.04 -13.53
C SER A 17 -6.91 1.89 -12.90
N GLN A 18 -6.83 2.15 -11.59
CA GLN A 18 -7.84 2.86 -10.82
C GLN A 18 -7.18 3.94 -9.97
N ARG A 19 -7.91 5.02 -9.73
CA ARG A 19 -7.48 6.06 -8.81
C ARG A 19 -7.41 5.51 -7.38
N ASN A 20 -6.42 5.98 -6.63
CA ASN A 20 -6.15 5.66 -5.23
C ASN A 20 -5.87 4.16 -4.95
N SER A 21 -5.61 3.36 -5.97
CA SER A 21 -5.34 1.93 -5.83
C SER A 21 -4.16 1.48 -6.70
N THR A 22 -3.22 0.78 -6.07
CA THR A 22 -2.12 0.09 -6.75
C THR A 22 -2.03 -1.31 -6.17
N TYR A 23 -2.22 -2.34 -6.99
CA TYR A 23 -2.09 -3.73 -6.53
C TYR A 23 -1.22 -4.54 -7.47
N GLY A 24 -0.74 -5.69 -7.02
CA GLY A 24 0.09 -6.54 -7.84
C GLY A 24 0.87 -7.56 -7.03
N TRP A 25 1.92 -8.10 -7.64
CA TRP A 25 2.81 -9.03 -6.97
C TRP A 25 4.25 -8.86 -7.42
N LEU A 26 5.17 -9.17 -6.52
CA LEU A 26 6.62 -9.08 -6.69
C LEU A 26 7.23 -10.45 -6.41
N ARG A 27 7.95 -11.03 -7.37
CA ARG A 27 8.66 -12.31 -7.21
C ARG A 27 10.13 -12.07 -6.93
N MET A 28 10.57 -12.54 -5.77
CA MET A 28 11.96 -12.48 -5.34
C MET A 28 12.80 -13.57 -6.02
N SER A 29 14.06 -13.27 -6.27
CA SER A 29 15.05 -14.17 -6.82
C SER A 29 15.39 -15.29 -5.82
N GLY A 30 15.54 -16.51 -6.34
CA GLY A 30 15.85 -17.68 -5.51
C GLY A 30 14.71 -18.22 -4.65
N GLY A 31 13.50 -17.64 -4.73
CA GLY A 31 12.33 -18.08 -3.96
C GLY A 31 11.11 -18.39 -4.83
N HIS A 32 10.22 -19.24 -4.32
CA HIS A 32 8.90 -19.50 -4.91
C HIS A 32 7.81 -18.54 -4.37
N THR A 33 8.12 -17.73 -3.36
CA THR A 33 7.16 -16.87 -2.70
C THR A 33 7.12 -15.50 -3.37
N SER A 34 5.93 -15.10 -3.81
CA SER A 34 5.64 -13.73 -4.22
C SER A 34 5.24 -12.88 -3.01
N VAL A 35 5.59 -11.61 -3.05
CA VAL A 35 5.01 -10.56 -2.20
C VAL A 35 3.86 -9.95 -2.97
N VAL A 36 2.64 -10.18 -2.52
CA VAL A 36 1.44 -9.50 -3.00
C VAL A 36 1.38 -8.12 -2.35
N ILE A 37 1.04 -7.11 -3.13
CA ILE A 37 0.89 -5.73 -2.65
C ILE A 37 -0.52 -5.24 -2.95
N GLN A 38 -1.10 -4.51 -2.00
CA GLN A 38 -2.34 -3.76 -2.15
C GLN A 38 -2.15 -2.41 -1.45
N LEU A 39 -1.86 -1.40 -2.25
CA LEU A 39 -1.42 -0.09 -1.79
C LEU A 39 -2.47 0.97 -2.08
N THR A 40 -2.59 1.90 -1.13
CA THR A 40 -3.50 3.05 -1.22
C THR A 40 -2.76 4.26 -1.77
N GLY A 41 -3.37 4.93 -2.75
CA GLY A 41 -2.84 6.12 -3.39
C GLY A 41 -2.50 5.91 -4.87
N ASN A 42 -2.03 6.97 -5.51
CA ASN A 42 -1.78 6.99 -6.94
C ASN A 42 -0.29 6.77 -7.24
N CYS A 43 0.00 5.96 -8.26
CA CYS A 43 1.32 5.96 -8.88
C CYS A 43 1.59 7.29 -9.61
N ALA A 44 2.86 7.61 -9.86
CA ALA A 44 3.21 8.75 -10.73
C ALA A 44 2.67 8.57 -12.15
N SER A 45 2.59 9.66 -12.91
CA SER A 45 2.04 9.67 -14.28
C SER A 45 2.63 8.61 -15.22
N SER A 46 3.91 8.29 -15.07
CA SER A 46 4.60 7.24 -15.85
C SER A 46 4.06 5.81 -15.67
N LEU A 47 3.33 5.56 -14.58
CA LEU A 47 2.78 4.26 -14.20
C LEU A 47 1.26 4.30 -14.02
N TYR A 48 0.68 5.48 -13.82
CA TYR A 48 -0.75 5.67 -13.59
C TYR A 48 -1.59 5.22 -14.78
N GLY A 49 -2.66 4.47 -14.50
CA GLY A 49 -3.58 3.90 -15.50
C GLY A 49 -3.05 2.71 -16.29
N HIS A 50 -1.80 2.31 -16.04
CA HIS A 50 -1.19 1.17 -16.72
C HIS A 50 -1.29 -0.11 -15.89
N HIS A 51 -1.48 -1.23 -16.58
CA HIS A 51 -1.15 -2.55 -16.08
C HIS A 51 0.16 -2.98 -16.72
N ILE A 52 1.21 -3.11 -15.90
CA ILE A 52 2.53 -3.54 -16.35
C ILE A 52 2.95 -4.88 -15.76
N GLU A 53 3.60 -5.68 -16.59
CA GLU A 53 4.45 -6.79 -16.18
C GLU A 53 5.90 -6.38 -16.39
N PHE A 54 6.80 -6.74 -15.48
CA PHE A 54 8.21 -6.41 -15.61
C PHE A 54 9.14 -7.55 -15.20
N GLU A 55 10.31 -7.57 -15.83
CA GLU A 55 11.41 -8.49 -15.56
C GLU A 55 12.68 -7.70 -15.27
N SER A 56 13.28 -7.97 -14.10
CA SER A 56 14.57 -7.39 -13.72
C SER A 56 15.68 -7.83 -14.67
N GLN A 57 16.40 -6.85 -15.20
CA GLN A 57 17.59 -7.04 -16.03
C GLN A 57 18.88 -7.07 -15.19
N LEU A 58 18.79 -7.08 -13.86
CA LEU A 58 19.96 -7.26 -13.00
C LEU A 58 20.57 -8.65 -13.25
N GLU A 59 21.85 -8.68 -13.57
CA GLU A 59 22.59 -9.94 -13.77
C GLU A 59 22.51 -10.79 -12.50
N GLN A 60 22.44 -12.11 -12.68
CA GLN A 60 22.23 -13.05 -11.57
C GLN A 60 23.29 -12.94 -10.45
N ARG A 61 24.53 -12.53 -10.77
CA ARG A 61 25.60 -12.33 -9.78
C ARG A 61 25.37 -11.15 -8.83
N TYR A 62 24.53 -10.18 -9.22
CA TYR A 62 24.16 -9.04 -8.38
C TYR A 62 22.90 -9.32 -7.57
N ARG A 63 22.27 -10.48 -7.77
CA ARG A 63 21.09 -10.87 -7.00
C ARG A 63 21.50 -11.42 -5.65
N THR A 64 20.95 -10.87 -4.59
CA THR A 64 21.21 -11.34 -3.23
C THR A 64 20.26 -12.50 -2.90
N SER A 65 20.81 -13.62 -2.45
CA SER A 65 20.01 -14.75 -1.95
C SER A 65 19.50 -14.54 -0.53
N CYS A 66 20.03 -13.52 0.17
CA CYS A 66 19.61 -13.16 1.52
C CYS A 66 18.27 -12.45 1.44
N ARG A 67 17.21 -13.19 1.74
CA ARG A 67 15.85 -12.67 1.80
C ARG A 67 15.75 -11.66 2.95
N GLN A 68 15.43 -10.42 2.64
CA GLN A 68 14.89 -9.53 3.66
C GLN A 68 13.53 -10.08 4.10
N HIS A 69 13.29 -10.10 5.42
CA HIS A 69 12.06 -10.60 6.01
C HIS A 69 10.90 -9.64 5.75
N VAL A 70 10.42 -9.63 4.50
CA VAL A 70 9.21 -8.92 4.08
C VAL A 70 8.09 -9.96 4.00
N ARG A 71 6.94 -9.66 4.62
CA ARG A 71 5.74 -10.50 4.58
C ARG A 71 5.25 -10.67 3.15
N ASN A 72 4.63 -11.81 2.88
CA ASN A 72 4.12 -12.14 1.54
C ASN A 72 2.89 -11.32 1.13
N TYR A 73 2.27 -10.57 2.05
CA TYR A 73 1.17 -9.67 1.76
C TYR A 73 1.50 -8.32 2.38
N GLN A 74 1.50 -7.26 1.58
CA GLN A 74 1.81 -5.90 2.01
C GLN A 74 0.64 -4.99 1.70
N VAL A 75 0.30 -4.17 2.68
CA VAL A 75 -0.69 -3.10 2.56
C VAL A 75 -0.13 -1.80 3.10
N GLY A 76 -0.68 -0.67 2.67
CA GLY A 76 -0.30 0.66 3.15
C GLY A 76 -0.26 1.70 2.03
N PRO A 77 0.15 2.94 2.32
CA PRO A 77 0.19 3.98 1.31
C PRO A 77 1.37 3.79 0.36
N ILE A 78 1.14 4.11 -0.91
CA ILE A 78 2.22 4.23 -1.89
C ILE A 78 3.04 5.50 -1.65
N GLY A 79 4.36 5.35 -1.71
CA GLY A 79 5.34 6.43 -1.69
C GLY A 79 5.69 6.90 -3.10
N HIS A 80 6.97 7.19 -3.34
CA HIS A 80 7.44 7.45 -4.69
C HIS A 80 7.33 6.20 -5.59
N SER A 81 6.81 6.39 -6.79
CA SER A 81 6.82 5.37 -7.84
C SER A 81 7.11 6.03 -9.17
N SER A 82 7.97 5.44 -10.00
CA SER A 82 8.24 5.96 -11.34
C SER A 82 8.84 4.91 -12.26
N LEU A 83 8.63 5.08 -13.56
CA LEU A 83 9.27 4.30 -14.61
C LEU A 83 9.98 5.24 -15.60
N GLN A 84 11.30 5.24 -15.56
CA GLN A 84 12.12 6.01 -16.50
C GLN A 84 12.44 5.17 -17.73
N VAL A 85 11.70 5.38 -18.82
CA VAL A 85 11.89 4.63 -20.07
C VAL A 85 13.15 5.11 -20.80
N SER A 86 14.07 4.19 -21.07
CA SER A 86 15.31 4.45 -21.80
C SER A 86 15.26 3.97 -23.25
N ASN A 87 14.55 2.88 -23.54
CA ASN A 87 14.42 2.33 -24.88
C ASN A 87 13.05 1.68 -25.12
N ARG A 88 12.61 1.64 -26.38
CA ARG A 88 11.39 0.93 -26.81
C ARG A 88 11.80 -0.15 -27.81
N ASN A 89 11.40 -1.38 -27.54
CA ASN A 89 11.71 -2.53 -28.38
C ASN A 89 10.65 -2.70 -29.48
N GLU A 90 11.01 -3.44 -30.53
CA GLU A 90 10.10 -3.75 -31.65
C GLU A 90 8.89 -4.60 -31.23
N ASP A 91 9.02 -5.39 -30.15
CA ASP A 91 7.95 -6.22 -29.58
C ASP A 91 6.93 -5.42 -28.74
N GLY A 92 7.08 -4.09 -28.68
CA GLY A 92 6.23 -3.18 -27.90
C GLY A 92 6.61 -3.09 -26.42
N SER A 93 7.56 -3.90 -25.94
CA SER A 93 8.10 -3.74 -24.60
C SER A 93 9.03 -2.54 -24.49
N VAL A 94 9.25 -2.05 -23.28
CA VAL A 94 10.19 -0.96 -23.01
C VAL A 94 11.28 -1.40 -22.06
N GLN A 95 12.48 -0.83 -22.21
CA GLN A 95 13.52 -0.92 -21.20
C GLN A 95 13.54 0.38 -20.41
N GLY A 96 13.81 0.28 -19.12
CA GLY A 96 13.85 1.45 -18.25
C GLY A 96 14.32 1.12 -16.84
N GLU A 97 14.21 2.12 -15.97
CA GLU A 97 14.47 2.00 -14.54
C GLU A 97 13.17 2.17 -13.76
N LEU A 98 12.86 1.20 -12.91
CA LEU A 98 11.69 1.19 -12.05
C LEU A 98 12.08 1.59 -10.63
N CYS A 99 11.40 2.61 -10.11
CA CYS A 99 11.44 2.99 -8.70
C CYS A 99 10.07 2.72 -8.07
N LEU A 100 10.05 2.07 -6.92
CA LEU A 100 8.84 1.84 -6.12
C LEU A 100 9.16 2.03 -4.64
N GLU A 101 8.27 2.70 -3.93
CA GLU A 101 8.36 2.96 -2.51
C GLU A 101 6.98 2.78 -1.90
N TRP A 102 6.91 2.15 -0.73
CA TRP A 102 5.68 2.11 0.06
C TRP A 102 5.97 1.91 1.54
N PHE A 103 4.96 2.20 2.36
CA PHE A 103 5.04 2.11 3.81
C PHE A 103 4.07 1.04 4.30
N GLY A 104 4.57 -0.15 4.58
CA GLY A 104 3.75 -1.30 4.93
C GLY A 104 3.94 -1.83 6.34
N GLN A 105 3.45 -3.05 6.54
CA GLN A 105 3.52 -3.79 7.80
C GLN A 105 4.94 -3.95 8.35
N ASP A 106 5.92 -4.10 7.46
CA ASP A 106 7.33 -4.27 7.83
C ASP A 106 8.11 -2.94 7.85
N GLY A 107 7.41 -1.82 7.68
CA GLY A 107 7.99 -0.48 7.61
C GLY A 107 8.13 0.02 6.18
N HIS A 108 9.19 0.76 5.91
CA HIS A 108 9.42 1.39 4.61
C HIS A 108 10.11 0.38 3.69
N ILE A 109 9.47 0.01 2.58
CA ILE A 109 10.03 -0.89 1.57
C ILE A 109 10.30 -0.10 0.28
N ARG A 110 11.46 -0.35 -0.34
CA ARG A 110 11.89 0.35 -1.56
C ARG A 110 12.51 -0.58 -2.60
N VAL A 111 12.27 -0.26 -3.85
CA VAL A 111 12.94 -0.72 -5.06
C VAL A 111 13.50 0.53 -5.72
N ASP A 112 14.81 0.62 -5.86
CA ASP A 112 15.51 1.83 -6.25
C ASP A 112 16.25 1.62 -7.58
N HIS A 113 15.89 2.38 -8.61
CA HIS A 113 16.50 2.33 -9.94
C HIS A 113 16.70 0.90 -10.50
N LEU A 114 15.68 0.05 -10.39
CA LEU A 114 15.78 -1.32 -10.87
C LEU A 114 15.74 -1.33 -12.41
N PRO A 115 16.81 -1.78 -13.11
CA PRO A 115 16.74 -1.93 -14.56
C PRO A 115 15.76 -3.05 -14.90
N VAL A 116 14.77 -2.72 -15.73
CA VAL A 116 13.66 -3.62 -16.08
C VAL A 116 13.37 -3.64 -17.57
N LYS A 117 12.91 -4.79 -18.06
CA LYS A 117 12.11 -4.90 -19.28
C LYS A 117 10.65 -4.90 -18.86
N VAL A 118 9.83 -4.03 -19.44
CA VAL A 118 8.41 -3.82 -19.08
C VAL A 118 7.52 -4.10 -20.27
N GLN A 119 6.45 -4.85 -20.05
CA GLN A 119 5.36 -5.07 -20.99
C GLN A 119 4.08 -4.44 -20.45
N PHE A 120 3.42 -3.62 -21.28
CA PHE A 120 2.12 -3.05 -20.96
C PHE A 120 1.03 -4.05 -21.37
N VAL A 121 0.32 -4.62 -20.39
CA VAL A 121 -0.65 -5.70 -20.61
C VAL A 121 -2.00 -5.15 -21.06
N ARG A 122 -2.44 -4.03 -20.46
CA ARG A 122 -3.67 -3.32 -20.81
C ARG A 122 -3.51 -1.82 -20.55
N ASP A 123 -3.91 -1.02 -21.53
CA ASP A 123 -4.19 0.41 -21.36
C ASP A 123 -5.71 0.58 -21.23
N ARG A 124 -6.19 0.98 -20.05
CA ARG A 124 -7.52 1.61 -19.98
C ARG A 124 -7.37 3.07 -20.41
N PRO A 125 -8.35 3.65 -21.12
CA PRO A 125 -8.35 5.09 -21.36
C PRO A 125 -8.32 5.80 -20.01
N LEU A 126 -7.26 6.58 -19.82
CA LEU A 126 -6.90 7.24 -18.57
C LEU A 126 -8.04 8.15 -18.09
N LEU A 127 -8.46 8.00 -16.83
CA LEU A 127 -8.86 9.17 -16.05
C LEU A 127 -7.65 10.11 -16.02
N ALA A 128 -7.86 11.43 -16.10
CA ALA A 128 -6.75 12.39 -16.11
C ALA A 128 -5.72 12.04 -15.03
N ALA A 129 -4.44 11.93 -15.41
CA ALA A 129 -3.39 11.60 -14.48
C ALA A 129 -3.41 12.61 -13.31
N PRO A 130 -3.13 12.18 -12.06
CA PRO A 130 -2.89 13.12 -10.99
C PRO A 130 -1.80 14.09 -11.44
N LEU A 131 -1.94 15.38 -11.10
CA LEU A 131 -0.83 16.31 -11.29
C LEU A 131 0.36 15.77 -10.48
N ASP A 132 1.47 15.47 -11.17
CA ASP A 132 2.73 15.07 -10.54
C ASP A 132 3.24 16.26 -9.71
N ASP A 133 2.83 16.33 -8.45
CA ASP A 133 3.38 17.28 -7.48
C ASP A 133 3.89 16.52 -6.25
N ASP A 134 5.07 16.92 -5.80
CA ASP A 134 5.66 16.65 -4.47
C ASP A 134 6.63 15.47 -4.30
N LEU A 135 7.66 15.42 -5.13
CA LEU A 135 8.95 14.83 -4.74
C LEU A 135 9.63 15.58 -3.57
N ALA A 136 9.40 16.88 -3.44
CA ALA A 136 10.17 17.76 -2.54
C ALA A 136 9.83 17.64 -1.04
N LEU A 137 8.72 16.98 -0.67
CA LEU A 137 8.29 16.87 0.74
C LEU A 137 8.65 15.54 1.42
N ILE A 138 9.12 14.54 0.66
CA ILE A 138 9.47 13.23 1.22
C ILE A 138 10.72 13.34 2.10
N GLU A 139 11.69 14.19 1.73
CA GLU A 139 12.99 14.30 2.42
C GLU A 139 12.90 14.80 3.86
N ASN A 140 11.84 15.52 4.25
CA ASN A 140 11.65 16.03 5.62
C ASN A 140 10.62 15.23 6.44
N SER A 141 10.47 13.95 6.06
CA SER A 141 9.71 12.88 6.69
C SER A 141 9.68 12.71 8.22
N PRO A 142 8.66 13.09 9.02
CA PRO A 142 8.49 12.50 10.36
C PRO A 142 8.42 10.95 10.36
N TRP A 143 8.29 10.30 9.20
CA TRP A 143 8.37 8.84 8.99
C TRP A 143 9.64 8.19 9.56
N HIS A 144 10.75 8.92 9.65
CA HIS A 144 11.95 8.41 10.31
C HIS A 144 11.69 8.05 11.79
N THR A 145 10.70 8.68 12.43
CA THR A 145 10.34 8.42 13.84
C THR A 145 9.56 7.12 14.01
N LEU A 146 8.72 6.73 13.03
CA LEU A 146 7.98 5.46 13.06
C LEU A 146 8.90 4.23 12.85
N SER A 147 10.14 4.45 12.41
CA SER A 147 11.08 3.38 12.07
C SER A 147 11.58 2.55 13.27
N GLY A 148 11.32 3.00 14.52
CA GLY A 148 11.83 2.40 15.76
C GLY A 148 10.92 1.39 16.46
N LEU A 149 9.67 1.20 16.02
CA LEU A 149 8.79 0.19 16.62
C LEU A 149 9.19 -1.23 16.16
N PRO A 150 9.32 -2.20 17.07
CA PRO A 150 9.75 -3.56 16.74
C PRO A 150 8.74 -4.27 15.82
N ALA A 151 9.25 -5.06 14.87
CA ALA A 151 8.41 -5.91 14.04
C ALA A 151 7.74 -6.99 14.92
N LEU A 152 6.43 -7.16 14.76
CA LEU A 152 5.70 -8.25 15.41
C LEU A 152 6.12 -9.58 14.81
N LYS A 153 6.46 -10.55 15.66
CA LYS A 153 6.81 -11.90 15.23
C LYS A 153 5.54 -12.64 14.79
N PRO A 154 5.47 -13.17 13.55
CA PRO A 154 4.35 -13.96 13.11
C PRO A 154 4.17 -15.20 14.00
N VAL A 155 2.92 -15.56 14.25
CA VAL A 155 2.51 -16.82 14.87
C VAL A 155 2.47 -17.88 13.76
N GLU A 156 3.02 -19.05 14.05
CA GLU A 156 3.04 -20.16 13.10
C GLU A 156 1.62 -20.66 12.81
N MET A 157 1.26 -20.73 11.53
CA MET A 157 -0.04 -21.20 11.08
C MET A 157 -0.27 -22.64 11.51
N GLY A 158 -1.46 -22.93 12.06
CA GLY A 158 -1.80 -24.26 12.59
C GLY A 158 -1.24 -24.56 13.98
N SER A 159 -0.49 -23.64 14.60
CA SER A 159 -0.10 -23.80 16.00
C SER A 159 -1.30 -23.68 16.96
N PRO A 160 -1.21 -24.26 18.18
CA PRO A 160 -2.24 -24.04 19.20
C PRO A 160 -2.44 -22.56 19.54
N LYS A 161 -1.37 -21.77 19.48
CA LYS A 161 -1.43 -20.31 19.68
C LYS A 161 -2.23 -19.62 18.57
N PHE A 162 -2.03 -20.02 17.32
CA PHE A 162 -2.82 -19.50 16.19
C PHE A 162 -4.31 -19.82 16.35
N THR A 163 -4.63 -21.05 16.73
CA THR A 163 -6.03 -21.48 16.90
C THR A 163 -6.71 -20.72 18.05
N ALA A 164 -6.03 -20.52 19.17
CA ALA A 164 -6.55 -19.74 20.29
C ALA A 164 -6.79 -18.27 19.91
N LEU A 165 -5.88 -17.66 19.14
CA LEU A 165 -6.06 -16.30 18.63
C LEU A 165 -7.27 -16.20 17.69
N LEU A 166 -7.47 -17.17 16.80
CA LEU A 166 -8.65 -17.17 15.92
C LEU A 166 -9.96 -17.28 16.71
N ASP A 167 -10.02 -18.14 17.73
CA ASP A 167 -11.19 -18.29 18.59
C ASP A 167 -11.50 -16.97 19.34
N GLU A 168 -10.46 -16.32 19.86
CA GLU A 168 -10.55 -15.03 20.53
C GLU A 168 -11.05 -13.92 19.60
N MET A 169 -10.50 -13.85 18.38
CA MET A 169 -10.93 -12.90 17.34
C MET A 169 -12.41 -13.12 16.96
N CYS A 170 -12.84 -14.37 16.80
CA CYS A 170 -14.25 -14.66 16.50
C CYS A 170 -15.19 -14.31 17.66
N GLY A 171 -14.70 -14.31 18.90
CA GLY A 171 -15.47 -13.92 20.08
C GLY A 171 -15.67 -12.41 20.24
N GLY A 172 -14.85 -11.57 19.59
CA GLY A 172 -14.92 -10.10 19.68
C GLY A 172 -14.66 -9.53 21.07
N HIS A 173 -14.12 -10.32 22.00
CA HIS A 173 -13.99 -9.92 23.41
C HIS A 173 -12.82 -8.96 23.68
N ASN A 174 -11.87 -8.83 22.75
CA ASN A 174 -10.66 -8.02 22.88
C ASN A 174 -10.51 -6.99 21.76
N ASP A 175 -11.61 -6.69 21.07
CA ASP A 175 -11.62 -5.65 20.05
C ASP A 175 -11.46 -4.28 20.71
N MET A 176 -10.59 -3.46 20.14
CA MET A 176 -10.29 -2.11 20.59
C MET A 176 -10.66 -1.12 19.50
N ARG A 177 -10.95 0.14 19.86
CA ARG A 177 -11.08 1.17 18.83
C ARG A 177 -9.75 1.34 18.11
N ILE A 178 -9.81 1.57 16.80
CA ILE A 178 -8.59 1.77 16.02
C ILE A 178 -7.76 2.92 16.60
N ALA A 179 -8.39 4.03 17.04
CA ALA A 179 -7.74 5.13 17.73
C ALA A 179 -6.86 4.67 18.91
N ASP A 180 -7.37 3.78 19.77
CA ASP A 180 -6.65 3.33 20.97
C ASP A 180 -5.41 2.49 20.62
N VAL A 181 -5.43 1.84 19.46
CA VAL A 181 -4.31 1.05 18.94
C VAL A 181 -3.26 1.94 18.25
N VAL A 182 -3.68 2.96 17.50
CA VAL A 182 -2.79 3.74 16.62
C VAL A 182 -2.34 5.09 17.18
N GLN A 183 -3.14 5.76 18.03
CA GLN A 183 -2.87 7.11 18.53
C GLN A 183 -1.69 7.26 19.51
N PRO A 184 -1.24 6.25 20.27
CA PRO A 184 -0.12 6.43 21.19
C PRO A 184 1.17 6.98 20.54
N VAL A 185 1.25 6.95 19.21
CA VAL A 185 2.44 7.29 18.43
C VAL A 185 2.19 8.46 17.46
N MET A 186 0.99 9.06 17.41
CA MET A 186 0.62 10.02 16.36
C MET A 186 -0.19 11.21 16.88
N GLN A 187 0.18 12.42 16.45
CA GLN A 187 -0.62 13.63 16.65
C GLN A 187 -1.62 13.76 15.50
N LEU A 188 -2.92 13.73 15.81
CA LEU A 188 -3.99 13.93 14.83
C LEU A 188 -4.40 15.41 14.79
N TRP A 189 -4.28 16.01 13.60
CA TRP A 189 -4.70 17.38 13.33
C TRP A 189 -6.10 17.40 12.75
N LYS A 190 -6.85 18.49 12.98
CA LYS A 190 -8.16 18.65 12.35
C LYS A 190 -7.99 18.94 10.85
N PRO A 191 -8.83 18.38 9.96
CA PRO A 191 -8.70 18.59 8.53
C PRO A 191 -8.72 20.07 8.12
N GLU A 192 -9.51 20.92 8.80
CA GLU A 192 -9.64 22.34 8.47
C GLU A 192 -8.40 23.17 8.81
N GLU A 193 -7.50 22.64 9.64
CA GLU A 193 -6.26 23.31 10.04
C GLU A 193 -5.13 23.09 9.03
N LEU A 194 -5.32 22.21 8.04
CA LEU A 194 -4.30 21.76 7.09
C LEU A 194 -4.63 22.19 5.66
N ASN A 195 -3.61 22.55 4.89
CA ASN A 195 -3.73 22.72 3.43
C ASN A 195 -3.69 21.34 2.73
N ASP A 196 -4.05 21.28 1.44
CA ASP A 196 -4.18 20.00 0.72
C ASP A 196 -2.87 19.21 0.64
N GLN A 197 -1.75 19.91 0.50
CA GLN A 197 -0.42 19.31 0.52
C GLN A 197 -0.12 18.64 1.86
N ARG A 198 -0.41 19.31 2.97
CA ARG A 198 -0.23 18.76 4.31
C ARG A 198 -1.25 17.66 4.62
N ILE A 199 -2.47 17.74 4.08
CA ILE A 199 -3.47 16.68 4.17
C ILE A 199 -2.96 15.40 3.52
N SER A 200 -2.44 15.46 2.29
CA SER A 200 -1.88 14.28 1.60
C SER A 200 -0.76 13.65 2.42
N TYR A 201 0.08 14.52 2.99
CA TYR A 201 1.15 14.13 3.91
C TYR A 201 0.62 13.39 5.16
N GLU A 202 -0.32 13.98 5.90
CA GLU A 202 -0.87 13.39 7.12
C GLU A 202 -1.72 12.14 6.84
N LEU A 203 -2.42 12.08 5.71
CA LEU A 203 -3.12 10.88 5.28
C LEU A 203 -2.17 9.70 5.14
N LYS A 204 -1.03 9.89 4.46
CA LYS A 204 0.01 8.86 4.36
C LYS A 204 0.56 8.47 5.74
N ALA A 205 0.56 9.37 6.74
CA ALA A 205 0.92 9.05 8.12
C ALA A 205 0.02 7.99 8.70
N VAL A 206 -1.26 8.31 8.66
CA VAL A 206 -2.30 7.52 9.29
C VAL A 206 -2.33 6.17 8.60
N LEU A 207 -2.30 6.13 7.27
CA LEU A 207 -2.30 4.90 6.48
C LEU A 207 -1.06 4.04 6.75
N ALA A 208 0.14 4.62 6.81
CA ALA A 208 1.35 3.87 7.13
C ALA A 208 1.30 3.29 8.55
N ASN A 209 0.74 4.03 9.51
CA ASN A 209 0.59 3.56 10.88
C ASN A 209 -0.47 2.43 10.96
N LEU A 210 -1.62 2.60 10.30
CA LEU A 210 -2.66 1.57 10.16
C LEU A 210 -2.09 0.28 9.57
N ALA A 211 -1.27 0.38 8.51
CA ALA A 211 -0.65 -0.77 7.87
C ALA A 211 0.16 -1.61 8.85
N ARG A 212 0.90 -0.99 9.78
CA ARG A 212 1.66 -1.71 10.81
C ARG A 212 0.80 -2.53 11.76
N HIS A 213 -0.45 -2.12 11.93
CA HIS A 213 -1.46 -2.83 12.72
C HIS A 213 -2.30 -3.79 11.87
N GLY A 214 -1.93 -4.02 10.61
CA GLY A 214 -2.67 -4.91 9.72
C GLY A 214 -4.01 -4.33 9.33
N ILE A 215 -4.10 -3.01 9.20
CA ILE A 215 -5.31 -2.31 8.77
C ILE A 215 -4.97 -1.59 7.48
N THR A 216 -5.83 -1.72 6.47
CA THR A 216 -5.71 -1.00 5.20
C THR A 216 -6.96 -0.19 4.92
N LEU A 217 -6.81 0.94 4.24
CA LEU A 217 -7.92 1.72 3.72
C LEU A 217 -7.98 1.57 2.21
N ASP A 218 -9.03 0.92 1.72
CA ASP A 218 -9.30 0.82 0.30
C ASP A 218 -10.09 2.06 -0.13
N MET A 219 -9.37 2.99 -0.75
CA MET A 219 -9.91 4.27 -1.22
C MET A 219 -10.58 4.10 -2.58
N CYS A 220 -11.85 4.46 -2.69
CA CYS A 220 -12.56 4.53 -3.94
C CYS A 220 -12.11 5.77 -4.74
N GLU A 221 -12.44 5.81 -6.02
CA GLU A 221 -11.99 6.87 -6.93
C GLU A 221 -12.64 8.25 -6.67
N HIS A 222 -13.77 8.26 -5.97
CA HIS A 222 -14.52 9.48 -5.63
C HIS A 222 -13.90 10.26 -4.47
N PHE A 223 -13.05 9.63 -3.65
CA PHE A 223 -12.43 10.29 -2.50
C PHE A 223 -11.21 11.10 -2.92
N SER A 224 -11.13 12.35 -2.43
CA SER A 224 -9.87 13.08 -2.36
C SER A 224 -9.08 12.70 -1.10
N ASP A 225 -7.80 13.09 -1.05
CA ASP A 225 -6.98 12.90 0.16
C ASP A 225 -7.60 13.60 1.39
N ARG A 226 -8.28 14.74 1.18
CA ARG A 226 -8.96 15.48 2.25
C ARG A 226 -10.18 14.73 2.77
N ASP A 227 -11.01 14.20 1.86
CA ASP A 227 -12.19 13.42 2.25
C ASP A 227 -11.77 12.17 3.02
N ALA A 228 -10.71 11.50 2.55
CA ALA A 228 -10.20 10.28 3.18
C ALA A 228 -9.58 10.57 4.56
N TYR A 229 -8.81 11.65 4.67
CA TYR A 229 -8.23 12.06 5.95
C TYR A 229 -9.32 12.46 6.96
N ALA A 230 -10.32 13.24 6.54
CA ALA A 230 -11.44 13.62 7.39
C ALA A 230 -12.24 12.40 7.86
N LEU A 231 -12.61 11.51 6.92
CA LEU A 231 -13.29 10.24 7.25
C LEU A 231 -12.50 9.42 8.27
N LEU A 232 -11.18 9.30 8.10
CA LEU A 232 -10.34 8.56 9.02
C LEU A 232 -10.37 9.18 10.42
N VAL A 233 -10.03 10.46 10.54
CA VAL A 233 -9.82 11.13 11.83
C VAL A 233 -11.12 11.30 12.61
N GLU A 234 -12.19 11.68 11.92
CA GLU A 234 -13.46 12.06 12.53
C GLU A 234 -14.41 10.89 12.77
N HIS A 235 -14.32 9.85 11.93
CA HIS A 235 -15.21 8.70 12.00
C HIS A 235 -14.44 7.41 12.31
N VAL A 236 -13.72 6.87 11.32
CA VAL A 236 -13.20 5.50 11.35
C VAL A 236 -12.33 5.24 12.58
N LEU A 237 -11.37 6.11 12.88
CA LEU A 237 -10.50 5.92 14.03
C LEU A 237 -11.28 5.89 15.36
N GLN A 238 -12.39 6.62 15.44
CA GLN A 238 -13.19 6.76 16.67
C GLN A 238 -14.24 5.67 16.85
N SER A 239 -14.79 5.15 15.74
CA SER A 239 -15.92 4.22 15.75
C SER A 239 -15.54 2.78 15.47
N GLU A 240 -14.62 2.56 14.53
CA GLU A 240 -14.30 1.21 14.08
C GLU A 240 -13.46 0.47 15.11
N LEU A 241 -13.73 -0.83 15.19
CA LEU A 241 -13.03 -1.75 16.06
C LEU A 241 -11.99 -2.55 15.29
N THR A 242 -10.91 -2.91 15.96
CA THR A 242 -9.85 -3.76 15.43
C THR A 242 -9.31 -4.68 16.51
N TYR A 243 -8.79 -5.82 16.08
CA TYR A 243 -8.10 -6.74 16.95
C TYR A 243 -6.59 -6.40 16.98
N PRO A 244 -6.01 -5.99 18.13
CA PRO A 244 -4.65 -5.42 18.17
C PRO A 244 -3.54 -6.33 17.62
N ASP A 245 -3.74 -7.66 17.68
CA ASP A 245 -2.77 -8.68 17.31
C ASP A 245 -2.97 -9.22 15.87
N LEU A 246 -3.79 -8.59 15.03
CA LEU A 246 -3.93 -8.92 13.59
C LEU A 246 -2.59 -9.14 12.87
N PRO A 247 -1.55 -8.30 13.06
CA PRO A 247 -0.28 -8.50 12.36
C PRO A 247 0.43 -9.78 12.76
N SER A 248 0.16 -10.33 13.95
CA SER A 248 0.80 -11.55 14.43
C SER A 248 0.28 -12.78 13.71
N VAL A 249 -0.98 -12.78 13.26
CA VAL A 249 -1.60 -13.88 12.52
C VAL A 249 -1.55 -13.66 11.00
N GLY A 250 -1.03 -12.51 10.55
CA GLY A 250 -0.90 -12.17 9.13
C GLY A 250 -2.21 -11.76 8.47
N TYR A 251 -3.23 -11.41 9.26
CA TYR A 251 -4.51 -10.95 8.75
C TYR A 251 -4.44 -9.45 8.47
N VAL A 252 -5.28 -9.01 7.55
CA VAL A 252 -5.49 -7.59 7.26
C VAL A 252 -6.97 -7.28 7.36
N GLN A 253 -7.30 -6.25 8.14
CA GLN A 253 -8.62 -5.64 8.17
C GLN A 253 -8.71 -4.60 7.05
N HIS A 254 -9.71 -4.76 6.19
CA HIS A 254 -9.99 -3.85 5.10
C HIS A 254 -11.07 -2.86 5.51
N LEU A 255 -10.75 -1.57 5.44
CA LEU A 255 -11.69 -0.47 5.62
C LEU A 255 -12.03 0.07 4.24
N LEU A 256 -13.31 0.15 3.91
CA LEU A 256 -13.76 0.39 2.55
C LEU A 256 -14.42 1.77 2.45
N THR A 257 -13.76 2.74 1.83
CA THR A 257 -14.32 4.10 1.71
C THR A 257 -15.62 4.15 0.88
N HIS A 258 -15.89 3.15 0.04
CA HIS A 258 -17.13 3.09 -0.73
C HIS A 258 -18.37 2.94 0.16
N GLU A 259 -18.23 2.37 1.36
CA GLU A 259 -19.31 2.28 2.36
C GLU A 259 -19.74 3.65 2.89
N TYR A 260 -18.87 4.66 2.74
CA TYR A 260 -19.09 6.05 3.16
C TYR A 260 -19.25 7.00 1.96
N CYS A 261 -19.25 6.46 0.74
CA CYS A 261 -19.30 7.27 -0.48
C CYS A 261 -20.72 7.34 -1.02
N GLU A 262 -21.34 8.52 -0.97
CA GLU A 262 -22.68 8.73 -1.55
C GLU A 262 -22.75 8.40 -3.04
N GLN A 263 -21.68 8.67 -3.79
CA GLN A 263 -21.65 8.37 -5.22
C GLN A 263 -21.62 6.85 -5.45
N CYS A 264 -20.78 6.10 -4.71
CA CYS A 264 -20.78 4.64 -4.81
C CYS A 264 -22.11 4.02 -4.39
N ALA A 265 -22.79 4.59 -3.39
CA ALA A 265 -24.11 4.13 -2.97
C ALA A 265 -25.14 4.32 -4.12
N ARG A 266 -25.13 5.49 -4.77
CA ARG A 266 -26.00 5.76 -5.93
C ARG A 266 -25.70 4.82 -7.10
N ASP A 267 -24.42 4.63 -7.45
CA ASP A 267 -24.02 3.75 -8.55
C ASP A 267 -24.47 2.31 -8.31
N LEU A 268 -24.42 1.84 -7.05
CA LEU A 268 -24.90 0.51 -6.67
C LEU A 268 -26.42 0.38 -6.78
N ASP A 269 -27.17 1.38 -6.31
CA ASP A 269 -28.64 1.41 -6.41
C ASP A 269 -29.07 1.37 -7.88
N ASP A 270 -28.45 2.20 -8.74
CA ASP A 270 -28.71 2.22 -10.18
C ASP A 270 -28.43 0.85 -10.83
N MET A 271 -27.33 0.18 -10.45
CA MET A 271 -27.00 -1.17 -10.94
C MET A 271 -28.03 -2.23 -10.51
N LEU A 272 -28.60 -2.11 -9.31
CA LEU A 272 -29.60 -3.05 -8.81
C LEU A 272 -30.96 -2.85 -9.48
N ASP A 273 -31.31 -1.62 -9.83
CA ASP A 273 -32.56 -1.29 -10.56
C ASP A 273 -32.55 -1.81 -12.01
N GLU A 274 -31.38 -2.12 -12.57
CA GLU A 274 -31.21 -2.69 -13.92
C GLU A 274 -31.32 -4.24 -13.97
N LEU A 275 -31.41 -4.94 -12.83
CA LEU A 275 -31.46 -6.41 -12.73
C LEU A 275 -32.88 -7.00 -12.66
#